data_AF-A0A3D8RQ31-F1
#
_entry.id   AF-A0A3D8RQ31-F1
#
_cell.length_a   1.000
_cell.length_b   1.000
_cell.length_c   1.000
_cell.angle_alpha   90.00
_cell.angle_beta   90.00
_cell.angle_gamma   90.00
#
_symmetry.space_group_name_H-M   'P 1'
#
loop_
_entity.id
_entity.type
_entity.pdbx_description
1 polymer ?
#
loop_
_entity_poly.entity_id
_entity_poly.type
_entity_poly.pdbx_seq_one_letter_code
_entity_poly.pdbx_strand_id
1 'polypeptide(L)'
;MATHTGTEKLLKICVNHYKAAECSHEDFEKFMTTSHVRAAAGIIARHDVVKYAQYLTPPTARAIFAPDVSTLPPGWSLSPYDAQTQYYVRSADDLRGLLMDPEWHEKVSKVETAYTNVSEVMIMVGWETVYIEDAKVINVD
;
A
#
# COMPACT_ATOMS: atom_id res chain seq x y z
N MET A 1 1.22 -25.21 -24.31
CA MET A 1 0.84 -24.44 -23.10
C MET A 1 2.14 -23.96 -22.46
N ALA A 2 2.30 -22.65 -22.27
CA ALA A 2 3.57 -22.06 -21.85
C ALA A 2 3.86 -22.36 -20.37
N THR A 3 4.91 -23.15 -20.15
CA THR A 3 5.57 -23.34 -18.86
C THR A 3 6.21 -22.02 -18.42
N HIS A 4 5.61 -21.31 -17.46
CA HIS A 4 6.22 -20.12 -16.85
C HIS A 4 7.09 -20.56 -15.67
N THR A 5 8.38 -20.79 -15.92
CA THR A 5 9.38 -21.20 -14.92
C THR A 5 10.09 -20.02 -14.26
N GLY A 6 9.33 -19.02 -13.79
CA GLY A 6 9.86 -17.94 -12.95
C GLY A 6 8.85 -16.84 -12.69
N THR A 7 8.60 -16.51 -11.42
CA THR A 7 7.84 -15.32 -11.01
C THR A 7 8.56 -14.06 -11.52
N GLU A 8 7.85 -13.23 -12.30
CA GLU A 8 8.35 -11.93 -12.75
C GLU A 8 8.77 -11.08 -11.53
N LYS A 9 10.00 -10.56 -11.54
CA LYS A 9 10.52 -9.71 -10.45
C LYS A 9 10.02 -8.27 -10.64
N LEU A 10 9.01 -7.88 -9.86
CA LEU A 10 8.40 -6.55 -9.90
C LEU A 10 9.02 -5.62 -8.85
N LEU A 11 9.21 -4.34 -9.22
CA LEU A 11 9.56 -3.29 -8.26
C LEU A 11 8.32 -2.99 -7.40
N LYS A 12 8.46 -3.13 -6.09
CA LYS A 12 7.42 -2.82 -5.10
C LYS A 12 7.70 -1.46 -4.46
N ILE A 13 6.69 -0.59 -4.48
CA ILE A 13 6.71 0.70 -3.80
C ILE A 13 5.59 0.70 -2.76
N CYS A 14 5.95 0.85 -1.49
CA CYS A 14 5.01 1.01 -0.39
C CYS A 14 5.01 2.48 0.06
N VAL A 15 3.84 3.10 0.13
CA VAL A 15 3.65 4.44 0.67
C VAL A 15 2.88 4.31 1.97
N ASN A 16 3.51 4.67 3.09
CA ASN A 16 2.93 4.60 4.42
C ASN A 16 2.30 5.93 4.80
N HIS A 17 1.04 5.89 5.19
CA HIS A 17 0.21 7.07 5.42
C HIS A 17 -0.22 7.14 6.87
N TYR A 18 -0.23 8.36 7.39
CA TYR A 18 -1.02 8.72 8.56
C TYR A 18 -2.32 9.36 8.09
N LYS A 19 -3.41 9.13 8.82
CA LYS A 19 -4.61 9.94 8.65
C LYS A 19 -4.31 11.40 9.07
N ALA A 20 -5.07 12.35 8.53
CA ALA A 20 -5.03 13.73 9.00
C ALA A 20 -5.44 13.80 10.48
N ALA A 21 -4.89 14.76 11.23
CA ALA A 21 -5.14 14.89 12.67
C ALA A 21 -6.63 15.01 13.00
N GLU A 22 -7.34 15.84 12.24
CA GLU A 22 -8.79 16.11 12.39
C GLU A 22 -9.69 15.03 11.77
N CYS A 23 -9.11 14.05 11.05
CA CYS A 23 -9.86 12.98 10.42
C CYS A 23 -10.04 11.81 11.40
N SER A 24 -11.26 11.29 11.52
CA SER A 24 -11.52 10.08 12.32
C SER A 24 -10.96 8.83 11.60
N HIS A 25 -10.70 7.74 12.34
CA HIS A 25 -10.29 6.49 11.69
C HIS A 25 -11.38 5.93 10.77
N GLU A 26 -12.66 6.08 11.14
CA GLU A 26 -13.79 5.61 10.34
C GLU A 26 -13.90 6.40 9.03
N ASP A 27 -13.79 7.74 9.09
CA ASP A 27 -13.83 8.58 7.90
C ASP A 27 -12.63 8.32 6.99
N PHE A 28 -11.44 8.11 7.58
CA PHE A 28 -10.24 7.75 6.84
C PHE A 28 -10.38 6.40 6.13
N GLU A 29 -10.82 5.36 6.84
CA GLU A 29 -11.05 4.03 6.27
C GLU A 29 -12.10 4.07 5.16
N LYS A 30 -13.22 4.77 5.40
CA LYS A 30 -14.28 4.96 4.40
C LYS A 30 -13.75 5.71 3.18
N PHE A 31 -12.96 6.76 3.36
CA PHE A 31 -12.33 7.48 2.25
C PHE A 31 -11.43 6.55 1.43
N MET A 32 -10.54 5.80 2.09
CA MET A 32 -9.57 4.91 1.43
C MET A 32 -10.25 3.81 0.62
N THR A 33 -11.29 3.18 1.18
CA THR A 33 -12.01 2.04 0.59
C THR A 33 -13.11 2.42 -0.40
N THR A 34 -13.48 3.71 -0.47
CA THR A 34 -14.53 4.19 -1.38
C THR A 34 -14.01 5.25 -2.33
N SER A 35 -14.00 6.51 -1.91
CA SER A 35 -13.66 7.67 -2.74
C SER A 35 -12.27 7.57 -3.36
N HIS A 36 -11.25 7.25 -2.56
CA HIS A 36 -9.87 7.15 -3.02
C HIS A 36 -9.71 6.06 -4.08
N VAL A 37 -10.00 4.80 -3.73
CA VAL A 37 -9.79 3.68 -4.66
C VAL A 37 -10.67 3.78 -5.91
N ARG A 38 -11.90 4.32 -5.80
CA ARG A 38 -12.79 4.54 -6.96
C ARG A 38 -12.21 5.56 -7.95
N ALA A 39 -11.58 6.61 -7.46
CA ALA A 39 -10.91 7.60 -8.30
C ALA A 39 -9.58 7.08 -8.84
N ALA A 40 -8.83 6.34 -8.02
CA ALA A 40 -7.45 5.95 -8.30
C ALA A 40 -7.33 4.72 -9.21
N ALA A 41 -8.12 3.66 -9.00
CA ALA A 41 -7.88 2.35 -9.62
C ALA A 41 -7.87 2.40 -11.14
N GLY A 42 -8.81 3.13 -11.75
CA GLY A 42 -8.88 3.28 -13.20
C GLY A 42 -7.71 4.07 -13.78
N ILE A 43 -7.17 5.04 -13.03
CA ILE A 43 -6.00 5.82 -13.44
C ILE A 43 -4.74 4.96 -13.32
N ILE A 44 -4.55 4.31 -12.17
CA ILE A 44 -3.43 3.41 -11.88
C ILE A 44 -3.29 2.35 -12.97
N ALA A 45 -4.40 1.73 -13.38
CA ALA A 45 -4.39 0.66 -14.38
C ALA A 45 -3.91 1.12 -15.78
N ARG A 46 -3.99 2.41 -16.12
CA ARG A 46 -3.51 2.94 -17.42
C ARG A 46 -2.00 3.17 -17.47
N HIS A 47 -1.33 3.15 -16.32
CA HIS A 47 0.12 3.37 -16.20
C HIS A 47 0.87 2.07 -15.94
N ASP A 48 0.38 0.95 -16.48
CA ASP A 48 1.02 -0.38 -16.44
C ASP A 48 1.41 -0.90 -15.04
N VAL A 49 0.74 -0.39 -13.99
CA VAL A 49 0.88 -0.91 -12.63
C VAL A 49 0.26 -2.31 -12.57
N VAL A 50 1.11 -3.31 -12.35
CA VAL A 50 0.76 -4.74 -12.40
C VAL A 50 -0.15 -5.14 -11.25
N LYS A 51 0.11 -4.59 -10.06
CA LYS A 51 -0.71 -4.81 -8.87
C LYS A 51 -0.76 -3.53 -8.04
N TYR A 52 -1.95 -3.25 -7.53
CA TYR A 52 -2.18 -2.22 -6.52
C TYR A 52 -2.88 -2.86 -5.32
N ALA A 53 -2.43 -2.55 -4.12
CA ALA A 53 -3.10 -2.99 -2.90
C ALA A 53 -3.11 -1.87 -1.84
N GLN A 54 -4.13 -1.88 -1.00
CA GLN A 54 -4.22 -1.06 0.21
C GLN A 54 -4.17 -1.99 1.42
N TYR A 55 -3.33 -1.67 2.39
CA TYR A 55 -3.27 -2.32 3.70
C TYR A 55 -3.65 -1.30 4.75
N LEU A 56 -4.89 -1.39 5.24
CA LEU A 56 -5.41 -0.52 6.28
C LEU A 56 -5.11 -1.10 7.66
N THR A 57 -4.75 -0.23 8.59
CA THR A 57 -4.35 -0.60 9.96
C THR A 57 -5.23 0.13 10.98
N PRO A 58 -6.56 -0.05 10.93
CA PRO A 58 -7.44 0.58 11.90
C PRO A 58 -7.09 0.12 13.33
N PRO A 59 -7.39 0.93 14.35
CA PRO A 59 -7.11 0.57 15.75
C PRO A 59 -7.67 -0.80 16.15
N THR A 60 -8.83 -1.18 15.60
CA THR A 60 -9.47 -2.49 15.82
C THR A 60 -8.61 -3.65 15.33
N ALA A 61 -7.97 -3.54 14.16
CA ALA A 61 -7.07 -4.56 13.65
C ALA A 61 -5.75 -4.62 14.44
N ARG A 62 -5.17 -3.46 14.78
CA ARG A 62 -3.97 -3.38 15.63
C ARG A 62 -4.20 -4.00 17.01
N ALA A 63 -5.37 -3.79 17.59
CA ALA A 63 -5.74 -4.33 18.90
C ALA A 63 -5.78 -5.86 18.95
N ILE A 64 -6.02 -6.54 17.81
CA ILE A 64 -6.01 -8.02 17.74
C ILE A 64 -4.63 -8.57 18.11
N PHE A 65 -3.55 -7.95 17.63
CA PHE A 65 -2.18 -8.44 17.82
C PHE A 65 -1.38 -7.64 18.86
N ALA A 66 -1.94 -6.55 19.39
CA ALA A 66 -1.29 -5.73 20.42
C ALA A 66 -0.87 -6.52 21.68
N PRO A 67 -1.66 -7.49 22.20
CA PRO A 67 -1.23 -8.30 23.34
C PRO A 67 0.04 -9.11 23.04
N ASP A 68 0.16 -9.68 21.84
CA ASP A 68 1.28 -10.51 21.45
C ASP A 68 2.58 -9.71 21.32
N VAL A 69 2.49 -8.47 20.84
CA VAL A 69 3.66 -7.57 20.67
C VAL A 69 4.39 -7.34 21.99
N SER A 70 3.68 -7.33 23.12
CA SER A 70 4.29 -7.20 24.45
C SER A 70 5.21 -8.36 24.84
N THR A 71 5.10 -9.49 24.15
CA THR A 71 5.91 -10.70 24.37
C THR A 71 7.08 -10.82 23.39
N LEU A 72 7.16 -9.93 22.39
CA LEU A 72 8.21 -9.91 21.38
C LEU A 72 9.51 -9.31 21.93
N PRO A 73 10.65 -9.49 21.23
CA PRO A 73 11.93 -8.96 21.67
C PRO A 73 11.91 -7.44 21.95
N PRO A 74 12.76 -6.95 22.86
CA PRO A 74 12.86 -5.52 23.14
C PRO A 74 13.07 -4.69 21.87
N GLY A 75 12.33 -3.58 21.76
CA GLY A 75 12.37 -2.65 20.63
C GLY A 75 11.38 -2.95 19.50
N TRP A 76 10.66 -4.06 19.55
CA TRP A 76 9.61 -4.36 18.58
C TRP A 76 8.32 -3.59 18.94
N SER A 77 7.67 -3.02 17.94
CA SER A 77 6.45 -2.23 18.12
C SER A 77 5.49 -2.39 16.94
N LEU A 78 4.21 -2.16 17.19
CA LEU A 78 3.25 -1.99 16.10
C LEU A 78 3.54 -0.69 15.38
N SER A 79 3.57 -0.76 14.06
CA SER A 79 3.71 0.43 13.23
C SER A 79 2.54 1.40 13.47
N PRO A 80 2.82 2.71 13.58
CA PRO A 80 1.80 3.71 13.89
C PRO A 80 1.00 4.16 12.65
N TYR A 81 1.44 3.82 11.43
CA TYR A 81 0.74 4.19 10.20
C TYR A 81 -0.69 3.68 10.20
N ASP A 82 -1.58 4.40 9.52
CA ASP A 82 -3.00 4.10 9.40
C ASP A 82 -3.35 3.39 8.09
N ALA A 83 -2.48 3.50 7.09
CA ALA A 83 -2.56 2.75 5.85
C ALA A 83 -1.20 2.60 5.17
N GLN A 84 -1.10 1.60 4.30
CA GLN A 84 -0.03 1.49 3.31
C GLN A 84 -0.65 1.23 1.92
N THR A 85 -0.30 2.04 0.93
CA THR A 85 -0.59 1.72 -0.48
C THR A 85 0.62 1.05 -1.11
N GLN A 86 0.38 0.03 -1.93
CA GLN A 86 1.42 -0.81 -2.52
C GLN A 86 1.25 -0.84 -4.03
N TYR A 87 2.29 -0.45 -4.75
CA TYR A 87 2.37 -0.50 -6.21
C TYR A 87 3.41 -1.53 -6.61
N TYR A 88 3.08 -2.37 -7.58
CA TYR A 88 4.00 -3.31 -8.20
C TYR A 88 4.11 -2.94 -9.67
N VAL A 89 5.32 -2.60 -10.11
CA VAL A 89 5.60 -2.07 -11.45
C VAL A 89 6.76 -2.80 -12.09
N ARG A 90 6.81 -2.79 -13.43
CA ARG A 90 7.93 -3.37 -14.19
C ARG A 90 9.10 -2.40 -14.26
N SER A 91 8.79 -1.11 -14.34
CA SER A 91 9.76 -0.02 -14.36
C SER A 91 9.38 1.08 -13.37
N ALA A 92 10.37 1.82 -12.88
CA ALA A 92 10.11 3.06 -12.15
C ALA A 92 9.37 4.10 -13.01
N ASP A 93 9.48 4.01 -14.34
CA ASP A 93 8.81 4.93 -15.26
C ASP A 93 7.28 4.76 -15.26
N ASP A 94 6.78 3.54 -15.03
CA ASP A 94 5.35 3.24 -14.87
C ASP A 94 4.76 4.09 -13.73
N LEU A 95 5.43 4.09 -12.57
CA LEU A 95 4.99 4.88 -11.41
C LEU A 95 5.21 6.38 -11.63
N ARG A 96 6.30 6.79 -12.29
CA ARG A 96 6.52 8.22 -12.64
C ARG A 96 5.42 8.73 -13.58
N GLY A 97 5.01 7.93 -14.56
CA GLY A 97 3.91 8.23 -15.46
C GLY A 97 2.62 8.51 -14.69
N LEU A 98 2.29 7.64 -13.73
CA LEU A 98 1.14 7.83 -12.85
C LEU A 98 1.21 9.15 -12.08
N LEU A 99 2.36 9.44 -11.46
CA LEU A 99 2.54 10.65 -10.65
C LEU A 99 2.48 11.94 -11.47
N MET A 100 2.77 11.86 -12.78
CA MET A 100 2.68 12.98 -13.72
C MET A 100 1.31 13.09 -14.40
N ASP A 101 0.38 12.14 -14.18
CA ASP A 101 -0.96 12.18 -14.76
C ASP A 101 -1.77 13.35 -14.16
N PRO A 102 -2.24 14.32 -14.96
CA PRO A 102 -3.04 15.43 -14.44
C PRO A 102 -4.34 14.98 -13.77
N GLU A 103 -4.94 13.87 -14.25
CA GLU A 103 -6.14 13.29 -13.65
C GLU A 103 -5.84 12.69 -12.27
N TRP A 104 -4.67 12.08 -12.10
CA TRP A 104 -4.20 11.61 -10.79
C TRP A 104 -4.11 12.79 -9.80
N HIS A 105 -3.49 13.89 -10.23
CA HIS A 105 -3.32 15.04 -9.37
C HIS A 105 -4.66 15.67 -8.94
N GLU A 106 -5.57 15.88 -9.90
CA GLU A 106 -6.85 16.53 -9.62
C GLU A 106 -7.83 15.63 -8.86
N LYS A 107 -7.91 14.34 -9.19
CA LYS A 107 -8.92 13.44 -8.61
C LYS A 107 -8.44 12.69 -7.37
N VAL A 108 -7.13 12.50 -7.20
CA VAL A 108 -6.56 11.72 -6.11
C VAL A 108 -5.75 12.61 -5.19
N SER A 109 -4.58 13.11 -5.63
CA SER A 109 -3.61 13.78 -4.75
C SER A 109 -4.20 15.00 -4.02
N LYS A 110 -4.97 15.82 -4.72
CA LYS A 110 -5.59 17.02 -4.12
C LYS A 110 -6.59 16.68 -3.02
N VAL A 111 -7.41 15.65 -3.23
CA VAL A 111 -8.46 15.23 -2.29
C VAL A 111 -7.85 14.50 -1.08
N GLU A 112 -6.79 13.74 -1.31
CA GLU A 112 -6.10 12.95 -0.29
C GLU A 112 -5.63 13.80 0.89
N THR A 113 -5.18 15.04 0.65
CA THR A 113 -4.68 15.97 1.69
C THR A 113 -5.69 16.32 2.79
N ALA A 114 -7.00 16.14 2.54
CA ALA A 114 -8.03 16.33 3.56
C ALA A 114 -8.14 15.15 4.54
N TYR A 115 -7.65 13.98 4.15
CA TYR A 115 -7.80 12.73 4.89
C TYR A 115 -6.48 12.15 5.37
N THR A 116 -5.35 12.51 4.74
CA THR A 116 -4.00 12.05 5.12
C THR A 116 -3.11 13.21 5.60
N ASN A 117 -2.16 12.91 6.47
CA ASN A 117 -1.03 13.79 6.75
C ASN A 117 0.07 13.54 5.71
N VAL A 118 0.06 14.33 4.64
CA VAL A 118 1.03 14.18 3.54
C VAL A 118 2.46 14.62 3.88
N SER A 119 2.69 15.34 4.99
CA SER A 119 4.04 15.77 5.39
C SER A 119 4.85 14.70 6.14
N GLU A 120 4.21 13.62 6.57
CA GLU A 120 4.86 12.53 7.33
C GLU A 120 4.81 11.18 6.60
N VAL A 121 4.58 11.22 5.28
CA VAL A 121 4.57 10.01 4.45
C VAL A 121 5.96 9.40 4.39
N MET A 122 6.03 8.07 4.59
CA MET A 122 7.27 7.31 4.44
C MET A 122 7.16 6.29 3.33
N ILE A 123 8.14 6.28 2.42
CA ILE A 123 8.16 5.41 1.25
C ILE A 123 9.21 4.32 1.43
N MET A 124 8.84 3.07 1.13
CA MET A 124 9.77 1.95 0.98
C MET A 124 9.76 1.48 -0.47
N VAL A 125 10.93 1.17 -1.00
CA VAL A 125 11.11 0.65 -2.36
C VAL A 125 11.97 -0.59 -2.31
N GLY A 126 11.56 -1.64 -3.00
CA GLY A 126 12.32 -2.90 -3.05
C GLY A 126 11.67 -3.93 -3.96
N TRP A 127 11.96 -5.20 -3.68
CA TRP A 127 11.37 -6.34 -4.38
C TRP A 127 10.74 -7.28 -3.36
N GLU A 128 9.63 -7.90 -3.74
CA GLU A 128 8.96 -8.92 -2.94
C GLU A 128 9.29 -10.30 -3.50
N THR A 129 9.77 -11.20 -2.63
CA THR A 129 9.86 -12.64 -2.91
C THR A 129 8.86 -13.34 -2.00
N VAL A 130 7.89 -14.03 -2.60
CA VAL A 130 6.89 -14.80 -1.85
C VAL A 130 7.42 -16.22 -1.65
N TYR A 131 7.44 -16.68 -0.40
CA TYR A 131 7.88 -18.04 -0.03
C TYR A 131 6.73 -18.94 0.41
N ILE A 132 5.57 -18.36 0.71
CA ILE A 132 4.34 -19.10 1.04
C ILE A 132 3.18 -18.41 0.33
N GLU A 133 2.49 -19.14 -0.54
CA GLU A 133 1.29 -18.69 -1.25
C GLU A 133 0.29 -19.85 -1.35
N ASP A 134 -1.01 -19.58 -1.19
CA ASP A 134 -2.06 -20.61 -1.19
C ASP A 134 -1.76 -21.79 -0.25
N ALA A 135 -1.23 -21.49 0.94
CA ALA A 135 -0.80 -22.44 1.97
C ALA A 135 0.28 -23.45 1.51
N LYS A 136 1.04 -23.13 0.46
CA LYS A 136 2.16 -23.95 -0.05
C LYS A 136 3.47 -23.21 0.10
N VAL A 137 4.53 -23.93 0.49
CA VAL A 137 5.90 -23.44 0.44
C VAL A 137 6.35 -23.39 -1.02
N ILE A 138 6.86 -22.25 -1.45
CA ILE A 138 7.38 -21.99 -2.80
C ILE A 138 8.72 -21.27 -2.69
N ASN A 139 9.55 -21.33 -3.74
CA ASN A 139 10.85 -20.63 -3.80
C ASN A 139 11.82 -20.98 -2.65
N VAL A 140 11.71 -22.19 -2.09
CA VAL A 140 12.64 -22.79 -1.11
C VAL A 140 13.03 -24.17 -1.65
N ASP A 141 14.33 -24.42 -1.81
CA ASP A 141 14.90 -25.72 -2.20
C ASP A 141 15.11 -26.65 -0.99
#